data_AF-A0A6H2NQ27-F1
#
_entry.id   AF-A0A6H2NQ27-F1
#
_cell.length_a   1.000
_cell.length_b   1.000
_cell.length_c   1.000
_cell.angle_alpha   90.00
_cell.angle_beta   90.00
_cell.angle_gamma   90.00
#
_symmetry.space_group_name_H-M   'P 1'
#
loop_
_entity.id
_entity.type
_entity.pdbx_description
1 polymer ?
#
loop_
_entity_poly.entity_id
_entity_poly.type
_entity_poly.pdbx_seq_one_letter_code
_entity_poly.pdbx_strand_id
1 'polypeptide(L)'
;MAPGQAPAVALQPTAVPSATTHLATKHTLEDLVNELTSAQPSDRRRAIWELAQRGHSGTVQSLANGLLTADSQEKSLILAALTEISSRGLKPLHQALALALQDPSPEVRKNAIRDLSRLYDNLIQLSHLVAHATEDPHPDVQDTAQSALEQLNQLRPPPLSHRLSSPSVPQIPI
;
A
#
# COMPACT_ATOMS: atom_id res chain seq x y z
N MET A 1 76.81 -25.67 33.33
CA MET A 1 76.58 -24.23 33.12
C MET A 1 76.83 -23.92 31.65
N ALA A 2 75.78 -23.97 30.84
CA ALA A 2 75.76 -23.50 29.45
C ALA A 2 74.29 -23.23 29.10
N PRO A 3 73.96 -22.07 28.51
CA PRO A 3 72.61 -21.50 28.54
C PRO A 3 71.69 -22.06 27.45
N GLY A 4 70.39 -22.13 27.79
CA GLY A 4 69.32 -22.53 26.90
C GLY A 4 69.12 -21.54 25.74
N GLN A 5 69.12 -22.09 24.53
CA GLN A 5 68.80 -21.41 23.29
C GLN A 5 67.27 -21.31 23.15
N ALA A 6 66.77 -20.07 23.09
CA ALA A 6 65.38 -19.75 22.76
C ALA A 6 65.12 -19.99 21.26
N PRO A 7 63.97 -20.57 20.86
CA PRO A 7 63.61 -20.66 19.45
C PRO A 7 62.96 -19.36 18.97
N ALA A 8 63.35 -18.93 17.77
CA ALA A 8 62.79 -17.81 17.03
C ALA A 8 61.31 -18.07 16.67
N VAL A 9 60.42 -17.23 17.16
CA VAL A 9 59.00 -17.23 16.75
C VAL A 9 58.88 -16.41 15.47
N ALA A 10 58.56 -17.12 14.39
CA ALA A 10 58.26 -16.54 13.09
C ALA A 10 57.00 -15.65 13.17
N LEU A 11 57.13 -14.40 12.73
CA LEU A 11 56.02 -13.49 12.50
C LEU A 11 55.18 -13.99 11.32
N GLN A 12 54.05 -14.65 11.61
CA GLN A 12 53.00 -14.86 10.61
C GLN A 12 52.21 -13.55 10.45
N PRO A 13 51.98 -13.07 9.21
CA PRO A 13 51.07 -11.95 8.98
C PRO A 13 49.67 -12.41 9.34
N THR A 14 49.08 -11.74 10.34
CA THR A 14 47.68 -11.90 10.74
C THR A 14 46.79 -11.68 9.53
N ALA A 15 46.03 -12.72 9.18
CA ALA A 15 44.98 -12.67 8.19
C ALA A 15 44.06 -11.48 8.48
N VAL A 16 43.94 -10.59 7.50
CA VAL A 16 42.91 -9.55 7.44
C VAL A 16 41.54 -10.20 7.65
N PRO A 17 40.64 -9.57 8.43
CA PRO A 17 39.33 -10.13 8.69
C PRO A 17 38.60 -10.28 7.37
N SER A 18 38.09 -11.48 7.12
CA SER A 18 37.24 -11.78 5.98
C SER A 18 36.15 -10.72 5.89
N ALA A 19 36.17 -10.00 4.77
CA ALA A 19 35.09 -9.15 4.34
C ALA A 19 33.87 -10.03 4.08
N THR A 20 33.11 -10.35 5.13
CA THR A 20 31.73 -10.83 4.99
C THR A 20 30.83 -9.61 4.83
N THR A 21 31.14 -8.78 3.83
CA THR A 21 30.12 -8.01 3.12
C THR A 21 29.35 -9.03 2.30
N HIS A 22 28.54 -9.83 2.99
CA HIS A 22 27.64 -10.77 2.37
C HIS A 22 26.62 -9.91 1.65
N LEU A 23 26.79 -9.79 0.34
CA LEU A 23 25.90 -9.15 -0.60
C LEU A 23 24.46 -9.31 -0.13
N ALA A 24 23.81 -8.19 0.23
CA ALA A 24 22.37 -8.15 0.25
C ALA A 24 21.93 -8.57 -1.16
N THR A 25 21.54 -9.84 -1.32
CA THR A 25 21.04 -10.38 -2.56
C THR A 25 19.82 -9.54 -2.90
N LYS A 26 20.01 -8.61 -3.83
CA LYS A 26 18.93 -7.74 -4.29
C LYS A 26 18.03 -8.62 -5.16
N HIS A 27 17.13 -9.35 -4.51
CA HIS A 27 16.14 -10.21 -5.18
C HIS A 27 15.44 -9.37 -6.25
N THR A 28 15.28 -9.90 -7.46
CA THR A 28 14.50 -9.19 -8.48
C THR A 28 13.02 -9.16 -8.08
N LEU A 29 12.19 -8.35 -8.76
CA LEU A 29 10.75 -8.36 -8.46
C LEU A 29 10.15 -9.73 -8.80
N GLU A 30 10.63 -10.36 -9.87
CA GLU A 30 10.25 -11.68 -10.33
C GLU A 30 10.62 -12.75 -9.30
N ASP A 31 11.82 -12.67 -8.69
CA ASP A 31 12.24 -13.59 -7.64
C ASP A 31 11.31 -13.53 -6.43
N LEU A 32 10.96 -12.31 -5.98
CA LEU A 32 10.04 -12.13 -4.86
C LEU A 32 8.63 -12.63 -5.17
N VAL A 33 8.15 -12.41 -6.40
CA VAL A 33 6.84 -12.94 -6.83
C VAL A 33 6.84 -14.47 -6.81
N ASN A 34 7.92 -15.11 -7.25
CA ASN A 34 8.05 -16.57 -7.17
C ASN A 34 8.08 -17.07 -5.72
N GLU A 35 8.79 -16.34 -4.85
CA GLU A 35 8.96 -16.66 -3.45
C GLU A 35 7.64 -16.61 -2.64
N LEU A 36 6.61 -15.92 -3.13
CA LEU A 36 5.24 -15.98 -2.56
C LEU A 36 4.65 -17.40 -2.53
N THR A 37 5.15 -18.29 -3.39
CA THR A 37 4.71 -19.71 -3.44
C THR A 37 5.73 -20.67 -2.82
N SER A 38 6.75 -20.15 -2.13
CA SER A 38 7.76 -20.98 -1.44
C SER A 38 7.12 -21.92 -0.43
N ALA A 39 7.68 -23.13 -0.29
CA ALA A 39 7.29 -24.06 0.75
C ALA A 39 7.57 -23.52 2.16
N GLN A 40 8.60 -22.67 2.30
CA GLN A 40 9.01 -22.12 3.58
C GLN A 40 8.20 -20.86 3.95
N PRO A 41 7.51 -20.83 5.10
CA PRO A 41 6.75 -19.65 5.52
C PRO A 41 7.63 -18.40 5.72
N SER A 42 8.88 -18.57 6.13
CA SER A 42 9.83 -17.45 6.29
C SER A 42 10.09 -16.72 4.98
N ASP A 43 10.24 -17.48 3.90
CA ASP A 43 10.52 -16.95 2.57
C ASP A 43 9.29 -16.22 2.03
N ARG A 44 8.10 -16.82 2.13
CA ARG A 44 6.84 -16.17 1.74
C ARG A 44 6.64 -14.84 2.48
N ARG A 45 6.83 -14.83 3.80
CA ARG A 45 6.66 -13.62 4.63
C ARG A 45 7.69 -12.54 4.29
N ARG A 46 8.96 -12.91 4.04
CA ARG A 46 9.98 -11.99 3.54
C ARG A 46 9.56 -11.40 2.20
N ALA A 47 9.09 -12.23 1.27
CA ALA A 47 8.65 -11.79 -0.04
C ALA A 47 7.50 -10.79 0.04
N ILE A 48 6.48 -11.07 0.85
CA ILE A 48 5.36 -10.14 1.11
C ILE A 48 5.87 -8.79 1.62
N TRP A 49 6.76 -8.81 2.61
CA TRP A 49 7.33 -7.60 3.19
C TRP A 49 8.16 -6.80 2.17
N GLU A 50 9.03 -7.46 1.41
CA GLU A 50 9.85 -6.76 0.41
C GLU A 50 9.02 -6.18 -0.74
N LEU A 51 7.98 -6.89 -1.18
CA LEU A 51 7.06 -6.41 -2.21
C LEU A 51 6.31 -5.15 -1.74
N ALA A 52 5.85 -5.13 -0.48
CA ALA A 52 5.25 -3.95 0.14
C ALA A 52 6.20 -2.75 0.12
N GLN A 53 7.45 -2.98 0.55
CA GLN A 53 8.46 -1.94 0.63
C GLN A 53 8.80 -1.34 -0.73
N ARG A 54 8.84 -2.18 -1.78
CA ARG A 54 9.09 -1.75 -3.16
C ARG A 54 7.92 -0.96 -3.76
N GLY A 55 6.70 -1.16 -3.27
CA GLY A 55 5.55 -0.35 -3.66
C GLY A 55 5.12 -0.53 -5.13
N HIS A 56 5.55 -1.60 -5.81
CA HIS A 56 5.27 -1.78 -7.22
C HIS A 56 3.82 -2.22 -7.44
N SER A 57 3.02 -1.37 -8.07
CA SER A 57 1.60 -1.64 -8.36
C SER A 57 1.38 -2.91 -9.19
N GLY A 58 2.36 -3.30 -10.03
CA GLY A 58 2.32 -4.55 -10.80
C GLY A 58 2.29 -5.83 -9.94
N THR A 59 2.56 -5.73 -8.63
CA THR A 59 2.58 -6.89 -7.71
C THR A 59 1.26 -7.09 -6.97
N VAL A 60 0.30 -6.16 -7.12
CA VAL A 60 -1.01 -6.20 -6.45
C VAL A 60 -1.75 -7.51 -6.75
N GLN A 61 -1.78 -7.94 -8.02
CA GLN A 61 -2.46 -9.20 -8.38
C GLN A 61 -1.76 -10.43 -7.80
N SER A 62 -0.43 -10.45 -7.79
CA SER A 62 0.34 -11.56 -7.22
C SER A 62 0.12 -11.69 -5.71
N LEU A 63 0.12 -10.56 -4.99
CA LEU A 63 -0.19 -10.51 -3.57
C LEU A 63 -1.64 -10.94 -3.31
N ALA A 64 -2.61 -10.42 -4.08
CA ALA A 64 -4.02 -10.80 -3.95
C ALA A 64 -4.25 -12.31 -4.17
N ASN A 65 -3.59 -12.90 -5.17
CA ASN A 65 -3.64 -14.34 -5.41
C ASN A 65 -3.02 -15.14 -4.24
N GLY A 66 -2.01 -14.59 -3.57
CA GLY A 66 -1.39 -15.18 -2.38
C GLY A 66 -2.38 -15.38 -1.21
N LEU A 67 -3.46 -14.60 -1.13
CA LEU A 67 -4.49 -14.78 -0.08
C LEU A 67 -5.18 -16.15 -0.15
N LEU A 68 -5.18 -16.81 -1.32
CA LEU A 68 -5.87 -18.08 -1.53
C LEU A 68 -5.18 -19.25 -0.82
N THR A 69 -3.86 -19.18 -0.66
CA THR A 69 -3.03 -20.27 -0.12
C THR A 69 -2.33 -19.91 1.19
N ALA A 70 -2.39 -18.63 1.60
CA ALA A 70 -1.75 -18.09 2.79
C ALA A 70 -2.37 -18.57 4.12
N ASP A 71 -1.51 -18.70 5.15
CA ASP A 71 -1.96 -18.84 6.53
C ASP A 71 -2.54 -17.51 7.08
N SER A 72 -3.15 -17.51 8.27
CA SER A 72 -3.78 -16.31 8.82
C SER A 72 -2.81 -15.15 9.03
N GLN A 73 -1.56 -15.43 9.41
CA GLN A 73 -0.54 -14.40 9.61
C GLN A 73 -0.11 -13.79 8.26
N GLU A 74 0.08 -14.64 7.25
CA GLU A 74 0.39 -14.24 5.89
C GLU A 74 -0.74 -13.44 5.25
N LYS A 75 -2.01 -13.81 5.47
CA LYS A 75 -3.16 -13.03 5.02
C LYS A 75 -3.15 -11.61 5.58
N SER A 76 -2.88 -11.44 6.88
CA SER A 76 -2.75 -10.12 7.49
C SER A 76 -1.59 -9.32 6.88
N LEU A 77 -0.43 -9.95 6.64
CA LEU A 77 0.72 -9.29 6.01
C LEU A 77 0.42 -8.88 4.56
N ILE A 78 -0.25 -9.75 3.80
CA ILE A 78 -0.64 -9.46 2.41
C ILE A 78 -1.62 -8.29 2.38
N LEU A 79 -2.64 -8.27 3.24
CA LEU A 79 -3.59 -7.16 3.30
C LEU A 79 -2.92 -5.84 3.68
N ALA A 80 -1.96 -5.86 4.62
CA ALA A 80 -1.16 -4.68 4.96
C ALA A 80 -0.31 -4.21 3.76
N ALA A 81 0.36 -5.13 3.08
CA ALA A 81 1.16 -4.84 1.88
C ALA A 81 0.33 -4.21 0.76
N LEU A 82 -0.82 -4.81 0.45
CA LEU A 82 -1.75 -4.30 -0.56
C LEU A 82 -2.22 -2.88 -0.22
N THR A 83 -2.62 -2.66 1.04
CA THR A 83 -3.05 -1.33 1.51
C THR A 83 -1.93 -0.30 1.37
N GLU A 84 -0.71 -0.65 1.76
CA GLU A 84 0.45 0.23 1.65
C GLU A 84 0.77 0.57 0.19
N ILE A 85 0.84 -0.42 -0.70
CA ILE A 85 1.10 -0.23 -2.13
C ILE A 85 0.04 0.69 -2.74
N SER A 86 -1.25 0.41 -2.49
CA SER A 86 -2.36 1.22 -3.00
C SER A 86 -2.33 2.65 -2.46
N SER A 87 -2.08 2.83 -1.16
CA SER A 87 -2.06 4.15 -0.52
C SER A 87 -0.99 5.08 -1.09
N ARG A 88 0.20 4.54 -1.42
CA ARG A 88 1.30 5.29 -2.05
C ARG A 88 0.92 5.81 -3.44
N GLY A 89 0.10 5.07 -4.18
CA GLY A 89 -0.42 5.48 -5.49
C GLY A 89 -1.49 6.56 -5.44
N LEU A 90 -2.22 6.71 -4.33
CA LEU A 90 -3.33 7.68 -4.22
C LEU A 90 -2.85 9.13 -4.20
N LYS A 91 -1.73 9.43 -3.54
CA LYS A 91 -1.22 10.81 -3.43
C LYS A 91 -0.92 11.47 -4.80
N PRO A 92 -0.11 10.85 -5.70
CA PRO A 92 0.11 11.44 -7.03
C PRO A 92 -1.16 11.45 -7.89
N LEU A 93 -2.06 10.46 -7.73
CA LEU A 93 -3.35 10.45 -8.42
C LEU A 93 -4.22 11.65 -8.04
N HIS A 94 -4.35 11.93 -6.73
CA HIS A 94 -5.09 13.10 -6.25
C HIS A 94 -4.50 14.41 -6.78
N GLN A 95 -3.17 14.53 -6.81
CA GLN A 95 -2.50 15.71 -7.36
C GLN A 95 -2.79 15.88 -8.85
N ALA A 96 -2.73 14.80 -9.64
CA ALA A 96 -3.04 14.83 -11.07
C ALA A 96 -4.49 15.25 -11.34
N LEU A 97 -5.46 14.72 -10.58
CA LEU A 97 -6.87 15.10 -10.71
C LEU A 97 -7.12 16.56 -10.30
N ALA A 98 -6.46 17.05 -9.24
CA ALA A 98 -6.56 18.44 -8.81
C ALA A 98 -6.01 19.42 -9.85
N LEU A 99 -4.93 19.04 -10.55
CA LEU A 99 -4.40 19.81 -11.68
C LEU A 99 -5.35 19.77 -12.88
N ALA A 100 -5.88 18.59 -13.22
CA ALA A 100 -6.81 18.42 -14.32
C ALA A 100 -8.12 19.21 -14.16
N LEU A 101 -8.58 19.42 -12.92
CA LEU A 101 -9.72 20.30 -12.61
C LEU A 101 -9.45 21.78 -12.89
N GLN A 102 -8.19 22.20 -12.92
CA GLN A 102 -7.76 23.58 -13.19
C GLN A 102 -7.24 23.76 -14.62
N ASP A 103 -7.29 22.70 -15.45
CA ASP A 103 -6.77 22.74 -16.80
C ASP A 103 -7.52 23.76 -17.67
N PRO A 104 -6.84 24.51 -18.56
CA PRO A 104 -7.48 25.45 -19.47
C PRO A 104 -8.55 24.80 -20.36
N SER A 105 -8.32 23.55 -20.77
CA SER A 105 -9.24 22.79 -21.63
C SER A 105 -10.50 22.36 -20.89
N PRO A 106 -11.70 22.76 -21.36
CA PRO A 106 -12.96 22.29 -20.80
C PRO A 106 -13.11 20.77 -20.80
N GLU A 107 -12.57 20.09 -21.81
CA GLU A 107 -12.66 18.62 -21.91
C GLU A 107 -11.81 17.91 -20.85
N VAL A 108 -10.64 18.46 -20.51
CA VAL A 108 -9.79 17.89 -19.44
C VAL A 108 -10.49 18.04 -18.09
N ARG A 109 -11.10 19.20 -17.80
CA ARG A 109 -11.88 19.39 -16.56
C ARG A 109 -13.08 18.44 -16.47
N LYS A 110 -13.82 18.24 -17.57
CA LYS A 110 -14.93 17.28 -17.63
C LYS A 110 -14.46 15.84 -17.36
N ASN A 111 -13.33 15.44 -17.92
CA ASN A 111 -12.74 14.13 -17.67
C ASN A 111 -12.34 13.96 -16.20
N ALA A 112 -11.72 14.98 -15.61
CA ALA A 112 -11.35 14.97 -14.19
C ALA A 112 -12.57 14.78 -13.28
N ILE A 113 -13.67 15.50 -13.53
CA ILE A 113 -14.93 15.34 -12.80
C ILE A 113 -15.47 13.91 -12.95
N ARG A 114 -15.54 13.38 -14.17
CA ARG A 114 -16.04 12.02 -14.43
C ARG A 114 -15.18 10.96 -13.74
N ASP A 115 -13.87 11.12 -13.76
CA ASP A 115 -12.95 10.16 -13.15
C ASP A 115 -12.99 10.24 -11.62
N LEU A 116 -13.19 11.43 -11.03
CA LEU A 116 -13.50 11.58 -9.60
C LEU A 116 -14.81 10.89 -9.21
N SER A 117 -15.86 11.01 -10.03
CA SER A 117 -17.13 10.30 -9.78
C SER A 117 -16.95 8.79 -9.76
N ARG A 118 -16.14 8.23 -10.68
CA ARG A 118 -15.84 6.79 -10.70
C ARG A 118 -15.09 6.33 -9.46
N LEU A 119 -14.14 7.13 -8.96
CA LEU A 119 -13.45 6.83 -7.71
C LEU A 119 -14.43 6.83 -6.52
N TYR A 120 -15.39 7.74 -6.51
CA TYR A 120 -16.44 7.78 -5.50
C TYR A 120 -17.38 6.55 -5.59
N ASP A 121 -17.75 6.11 -6.79
CA ASP A 121 -18.54 4.89 -6.98
C ASP A 121 -17.81 3.65 -6.44
N ASN A 122 -16.50 3.55 -6.67
CA ASN A 122 -15.68 2.48 -6.10
C ASN A 122 -15.66 2.53 -4.56
N LEU A 123 -15.59 3.74 -3.97
CA LEU A 123 -15.66 3.90 -2.51
C LEU A 123 -17.01 3.42 -1.96
N ILE A 124 -18.12 3.68 -2.66
CA ILE A 124 -19.44 3.16 -2.28
C ILE A 124 -19.42 1.62 -2.30
N GLN A 125 -18.87 1.00 -3.34
CA GLN A 125 -18.75 -0.45 -3.41
C GLN A 125 -17.94 -1.03 -2.23
N LEU A 126 -16.81 -0.41 -1.88
CA LEU A 126 -16.02 -0.82 -0.72
C LEU A 126 -16.80 -0.65 0.59
N SER A 127 -17.60 0.41 0.72
CA SER A 127 -18.43 0.62 1.92
C SER A 127 -19.46 -0.49 2.13
N HIS A 128 -19.97 -1.11 1.04
CA HIS A 128 -20.85 -2.27 1.15
C HIS A 128 -20.14 -3.50 1.71
N LEU A 129 -18.84 -3.69 1.40
CA LEU A 129 -18.05 -4.79 1.97
C LEU A 129 -17.88 -4.61 3.49
N VAL A 130 -17.60 -3.38 3.92
CA VAL A 130 -17.52 -3.05 5.36
C VAL A 130 -18.88 -3.22 6.03
N ALA A 131 -19.98 -2.83 5.36
CA ALA A 131 -21.32 -3.00 5.90
C ALA A 131 -21.66 -4.48 6.14
N HIS A 132 -21.27 -5.38 5.24
CA HIS A 132 -21.48 -6.81 5.47
C HIS A 132 -20.70 -7.34 6.69
N ALA A 133 -19.52 -6.79 6.99
CA ALA A 133 -18.76 -7.16 8.18
C ALA A 133 -19.43 -6.76 9.51
N THR A 134 -20.49 -5.93 9.49
CA THR A 134 -21.30 -5.66 10.69
C THR A 134 -22.19 -6.83 11.11
N GLU A 135 -22.36 -7.82 10.22
CA GLU A 135 -23.11 -9.05 10.46
C GLU A 135 -22.19 -10.22 10.86
N ASP A 136 -20.89 -9.97 11.03
CA ASP A 136 -19.91 -11.01 11.39
C ASP A 136 -20.25 -11.63 12.74
N PRO A 137 -20.13 -12.96 12.93
CA PRO A 137 -20.43 -13.60 14.21
C PRO A 137 -19.54 -13.15 15.37
N HIS A 138 -18.35 -12.59 15.09
CA HIS A 138 -17.42 -12.15 16.11
C HIS A 138 -17.65 -10.67 16.49
N PRO A 139 -17.93 -10.34 17.77
CA PRO A 139 -18.26 -8.98 18.19
C PRO A 139 -17.16 -7.97 17.86
N ASP A 140 -15.89 -8.29 18.07
CA ASP A 140 -14.78 -7.39 17.73
C ASP A 140 -14.74 -6.98 16.24
N VAL A 141 -15.17 -7.87 15.34
CA VAL A 141 -15.25 -7.57 13.90
C VAL A 141 -16.42 -6.64 13.63
N GLN A 142 -17.58 -6.87 14.26
CA GLN A 142 -18.73 -5.96 14.16
C GLN A 142 -18.38 -4.55 14.64
N ASP A 143 -17.73 -4.42 15.81
CA ASP A 143 -17.34 -3.13 16.39
C ASP A 143 -16.36 -2.38 15.47
N THR A 144 -15.40 -3.12 14.89
CA THR A 144 -14.46 -2.56 13.91
C THR A 144 -15.19 -2.09 12.65
N ALA A 145 -16.13 -2.89 12.13
CA ALA A 145 -16.90 -2.56 10.94
C ALA A 145 -17.81 -1.34 11.16
N GLN A 146 -18.49 -1.26 12.31
CA GLN A 146 -19.30 -0.11 12.69
C GLN A 146 -18.46 1.17 12.77
N SER A 147 -17.32 1.12 13.46
CA SER A 147 -16.39 2.24 13.55
C SER A 147 -15.91 2.72 12.18
N ALA A 148 -15.60 1.79 11.27
CA ALA A 148 -15.18 2.11 9.92
C ALA A 148 -16.31 2.74 9.07
N LEU A 149 -17.54 2.26 9.20
CA LEU A 149 -18.71 2.86 8.53
C LEU A 149 -19.00 4.28 9.02
N GLU A 150 -18.88 4.53 10.33
CA GLU A 150 -19.06 5.87 10.89
C GLU A 150 -18.05 6.86 10.29
N GLN A 151 -16.79 6.45 10.13
CA GLN A 151 -15.77 7.25 9.46
C GLN A 151 -16.12 7.51 7.99
N LEU A 152 -16.56 6.48 7.25
CA LEU A 152 -16.96 6.63 5.85
C LEU A 152 -18.17 7.56 5.67
N ASN A 153 -19.13 7.52 6.60
CA ASN A 153 -20.31 8.39 6.56
C ASN A 153 -19.96 9.87 6.83
N GLN A 154 -18.96 10.13 7.69
CA GLN A 154 -18.46 11.49 7.93
C GLN A 154 -17.78 12.11 6.70
N LEU A 155 -17.27 11.29 5.77
CA LEU A 155 -16.61 11.76 4.55
C LEU A 155 -17.60 12.18 3.45
N ARG A 156 -18.91 11.90 3.58
CA ARG A 156 -19.88 12.35 2.58
C ARG A 156 -20.00 13.88 2.63
N PRO A 157 -19.84 14.58 1.49
CA PRO A 157 -20.11 16.00 1.45
C PRO A 157 -21.57 16.27 1.83
N PRO A 158 -21.86 17.35 2.58
CA PRO A 158 -23.23 17.72 2.90
C PRO A 158 -24.03 17.96 1.62
N PRO A 159 -25.36 17.72 1.62
CA PRO A 159 -26.19 17.86 0.44
C PRO A 159 -26.05 19.26 -0.17
N LEU A 160 -25.87 19.30 -1.50
CA LEU A 160 -25.67 20.53 -2.29
C LEU A 160 -26.91 21.46 -2.33
N SER A 161 -27.99 21.11 -1.63
CA SER A 161 -29.24 21.88 -1.57
C SER A 161 -29.06 23.30 -1.03
N HIS A 162 -27.97 23.59 -0.32
CA HIS A 162 -27.70 24.92 0.22
C HIS A 162 -26.97 25.87 -0.76
N ARG A 163 -26.47 25.39 -1.93
CA ARG A 163 -25.69 26.23 -2.86
C ARG A 163 -26.41 26.64 -4.14
N LEU A 164 -27.55 26.04 -4.47
CA LEU A 164 -28.32 26.37 -5.68
C LEU A 164 -29.38 27.46 -5.47
N SER A 165 -29.61 27.90 -4.23
CA SER A 165 -30.49 29.03 -3.91
C SER A 165 -29.79 30.37 -4.10
N SER A 166 -29.33 30.69 -5.32
CA SER A 166 -29.05 32.07 -5.76
C SER A 166 -28.83 32.15 -7.28
N PRO A 167 -29.88 32.49 -8.04
CA PRO A 167 -29.72 33.31 -9.23
C PRO A 167 -30.49 34.62 -9.02
N SER A 168 -29.87 35.62 -8.38
CA SER A 168 -30.31 37.00 -8.54
C SER A 168 -29.77 37.50 -9.87
N VAL A 169 -30.51 37.23 -10.95
CA VAL A 169 -30.32 37.94 -12.21
C VAL A 169 -30.78 39.38 -11.98
N PRO A 170 -29.92 40.41 -12.04
CA PRO A 170 -30.39 41.78 -12.01
C PRO A 170 -31.21 42.04 -13.28
N GLN A 171 -32.51 42.29 -13.12
CA GLN A 171 -33.34 42.87 -14.17
C GLN A 171 -32.84 44.29 -14.42
N ILE A 172 -32.30 44.52 -15.62
CA ILE A 172 -32.06 45.87 -16.13
C ILE A 172 -33.38 46.30 -16.80
N PRO A 173 -34.10 47.30 -16.28
CA PRO A 173 -35.26 47.85 -16.97
C PRO A 173 -34.84 48.60 -18.23
N ILE A 174 -35.69 48.47 -19.26
CA ILE A 174 -35.57 48.96 -20.65
C ILE A 174 -35.48 50.48 -20.71
#